data_AF-A0A965AYV2-F1
#
_entry.id   AF-A0A965AYV2-F1
#
_cell.length_a   1.000
_cell.length_b   1.000
_cell.length_c   1.000
_cell.angle_alpha   90.00
_cell.angle_beta   90.00
_cell.angle_gamma   90.00
#
_symmetry.space_group_name_H-M   'P 1'
#
loop_
_entity.id
_entity.type
_entity.pdbx_description
1 polymer ?
#
loop_
_entity_poly.entity_id
_entity_poly.type
_entity_poly.pdbx_seq_one_letter_code
_entity_poly.pdbx_strand_id
1 'polypeptide(L)'
;ILTMYDKRCEQTHNIEAEIRSFLGDKVYKAVVPRNVKLSEALDIVCNVIDNQVLKKALLEARDKIIKQGKMSQYLKQTNVFPPIATYLISTGEESGQLDTMLLAVSKNYEKELGERADTLSALIDPIMMIVMMVVVGFIVMAIAMPMMNMGQAFGA
;
A
#
# COMPACT_ATOMS: atom_id res chain seq x y z
N ILE A 1 12.66 14.62 -5.08
CA ILE A 1 11.47 14.14 -4.33
C ILE A 1 11.86 13.67 -2.92
N LEU A 2 12.91 12.87 -2.76
CA LEU A 2 13.43 12.49 -1.42
C LEU A 2 13.96 13.69 -0.59
N THR A 3 14.54 14.72 -1.22
CA THR A 3 14.96 15.97 -0.55
C THR A 3 13.81 16.87 -0.08
N MET A 4 12.59 16.68 -0.62
CA MET A 4 11.39 17.40 -0.17
C MET A 4 10.71 16.72 1.04
N TYR A 5 10.98 15.44 1.27
CA TYR A 5 10.46 14.69 2.41
C TYR A 5 11.28 14.99 3.69
N ASP A 6 12.60 15.11 3.53
CA ASP A 6 13.55 15.39 4.61
C ASP A 6 13.29 16.76 5.29
N LYS A 7 13.06 17.81 4.49
CA LYS A 7 12.70 19.15 5.03
C LYS A 7 11.37 19.18 5.79
N ARG A 8 10.44 18.27 5.48
CA ARG A 8 9.16 18.19 6.20
C ARG A 8 9.33 17.57 7.59
N CYS A 9 10.22 16.60 7.74
CA CYS A 9 10.58 16.03 9.05
C CYS A 9 11.24 17.08 9.97
N GLU A 10 12.12 17.93 9.43
CA GLU A 10 12.76 19.02 10.18
C GLU A 10 11.74 20.09 10.62
N GLN A 11 10.77 20.41 9.75
CA GLN A 11 9.72 21.38 10.07
C GLN A 11 8.70 20.86 11.09
N THR A 12 8.35 19.57 11.06
CA THR A 12 7.45 18.97 12.06
C THR A 12 8.05 18.95 13.46
N HIS A 13 9.37 18.82 13.60
CA HIS A 13 10.03 18.80 14.90
C HIS A 13 10.04 20.18 15.58
N ASN A 14 10.21 21.26 14.79
CA ASN A 14 10.13 22.62 15.31
C ASN A 14 8.70 23.01 15.73
N ILE A 15 7.68 22.57 14.98
CA ILE A 15 6.27 22.87 15.30
C ILE A 15 5.82 22.13 16.56
N GLU A 16 6.23 20.86 16.77
CA GLU A 16 5.93 20.15 18.03
C GLU A 16 6.55 20.84 19.25
N ALA A 17 7.80 21.32 19.15
CA ALA A 17 8.48 22.02 20.24
C ALA A 17 7.79 23.36 20.59
N GLU A 18 7.30 24.08 19.59
CA GLU A 18 6.62 25.37 19.74
C GLU A 18 5.20 25.21 20.33
N ILE A 19 4.43 24.22 19.86
CA ILE A 19 3.11 23.88 20.42
C ILE A 19 3.26 23.37 21.86
N ARG A 20 4.29 22.57 22.16
CA ARG A 20 4.57 22.06 23.51
C ARG A 20 4.99 23.17 24.48
N SER A 21 5.71 24.17 23.99
CA SER A 21 6.04 25.40 24.71
C SER A 21 4.79 26.23 25.02
N PHE A 22 3.88 26.39 24.05
CA PHE A 22 2.70 27.25 24.18
C PHE A 22 1.55 26.62 24.99
N LEU A 23 1.30 25.32 24.84
CA LEU A 23 0.23 24.60 25.53
C LEU A 23 0.71 23.88 26.81
N GLY A 24 2.01 23.64 26.97
CA GLY A 24 2.57 22.87 28.07
C GLY A 24 2.35 21.36 27.92
N ASP A 25 3.23 20.55 28.52
CA ASP A 25 3.31 19.09 28.29
C ASP A 25 2.00 18.33 28.61
N LYS A 26 1.21 18.83 29.58
CA LYS A 26 -0.08 18.23 29.97
C LYS A 26 -1.21 18.51 28.98
N VAL A 27 -1.33 19.75 28.48
CA VAL A 27 -2.39 20.12 27.54
C VAL A 27 -2.07 19.59 26.15
N TYR A 28 -0.79 19.62 25.74
CA TYR A 28 -0.34 18.99 24.50
C TYR A 28 -0.73 17.52 24.41
N LYS A 29 -0.49 16.75 25.48
CA LYS A 29 -0.89 15.33 25.56
C LYS A 29 -2.41 15.11 25.62
N ALA A 30 -3.19 16.11 26.00
CA ALA A 30 -4.67 16.04 26.01
C ALA A 30 -5.27 16.38 24.64
N VAL A 31 -4.65 17.30 23.89
CA VAL A 31 -5.15 17.80 22.59
C VAL A 31 -4.61 16.97 21.42
N VAL A 32 -3.41 16.41 21.53
CA VAL A 32 -2.90 15.43 20.56
C VAL A 32 -3.46 14.06 20.94
N PRO A 33 -4.39 13.48 20.16
CA PRO A 33 -5.03 12.24 20.51
C PRO A 33 -4.00 11.11 20.40
N ARG A 34 -3.42 10.71 21.53
CA ARG A 34 -2.69 9.44 21.64
C ARG A 34 -3.58 8.29 22.11
N ASN A 35 -4.88 8.52 22.27
CA ASN A 35 -5.79 7.58 22.92
C ASN A 35 -7.16 7.51 22.22
N VAL A 36 -7.20 7.51 20.88
CA VAL A 36 -8.43 7.01 20.21
C VAL A 36 -8.54 5.56 20.62
N LYS A 37 -9.64 5.18 21.28
CA LYS A 37 -9.86 3.78 21.66
C LYS A 37 -9.73 2.97 20.37
N LEU A 38 -8.93 1.90 20.39
CA LEU A 38 -8.68 1.06 19.21
C LEU A 38 -9.99 0.68 18.48
N SER A 39 -11.07 0.47 19.24
CA SER A 39 -12.43 0.24 18.73
C SER A 39 -12.99 1.37 17.85
N GLU A 40 -12.76 2.63 18.23
CA GLU A 40 -13.25 3.82 17.52
C GLU A 40 -12.43 4.08 16.25
N ALA A 41 -11.11 3.88 16.32
CA ALA A 41 -10.25 3.88 15.14
C ALA A 41 -10.66 2.80 14.12
N LEU A 42 -10.99 1.60 14.59
CA LEU A 42 -11.51 0.52 13.74
C LEU A 42 -12.85 0.88 13.07
N ASP A 43 -13.76 1.57 13.77
CA ASP A 43 -15.04 2.01 13.20
C ASP A 43 -14.85 3.04 12.08
N ILE A 44 -13.92 3.99 12.24
CA ILE A 44 -13.58 4.95 11.18
C ILE A 44 -13.05 4.22 9.95
N VAL A 45 -12.14 3.26 10.14
CA VAL A 45 -11.56 2.48 9.03
C VAL A 45 -12.61 1.62 8.32
N CYS A 46 -13.56 1.03 9.04
CA CYS A 46 -14.68 0.27 8.46
C CYS A 46 -15.63 1.13 7.60
N ASN A 47 -15.69 2.44 7.85
CA ASN A 47 -16.50 3.37 7.06
C ASN A 47 -15.79 3.88 5.79
N VAL A 48 -14.45 3.86 5.77
CA VAL A 48 -13.64 4.32 4.63
C VAL A 48 -13.36 3.19 3.62
N ILE A 49 -13.33 1.94 4.07
CA ILE A 49 -13.07 0.78 3.21
C ILE A 49 -14.31 0.39 2.38
N ASP A 50 -14.14 0.34 1.06
CA ASP A 50 -15.20 -0.06 0.11
C ASP A 50 -15.27 -1.60 -0.11
N ASN A 51 -14.21 -2.33 0.24
CA ASN A 51 -14.17 -3.78 0.11
C ASN A 51 -14.99 -4.47 1.20
N GLN A 52 -16.11 -5.10 0.81
CA GLN A 52 -17.05 -5.79 1.71
C GLN A 52 -16.42 -6.95 2.49
N VAL A 53 -15.45 -7.68 1.90
CA VAL A 53 -14.76 -8.80 2.56
C VAL A 53 -13.89 -8.27 3.70
N LEU A 54 -13.13 -7.20 3.42
CA LEU A 54 -12.25 -6.57 4.40
C LEU A 54 -13.06 -5.87 5.50
N LYS A 55 -14.16 -5.22 5.14
CA LYS A 55 -15.09 -4.58 6.09
C LYS A 55 -15.71 -5.59 7.06
N LYS A 56 -16.16 -6.75 6.57
CA LYS A 56 -16.71 -7.81 7.42
C LYS A 56 -15.67 -8.35 8.39
N ALA A 57 -14.45 -8.62 7.90
CA ALA A 57 -13.34 -9.09 8.74
C ALA A 57 -12.97 -8.09 9.84
N LEU A 58 -12.98 -6.78 9.54
CA LEU A 58 -12.67 -5.73 10.52
C LEU A 58 -13.80 -5.51 11.54
N LEU A 59 -15.07 -5.58 11.11
CA LEU A 59 -16.22 -5.50 12.02
C LEU A 59 -16.25 -6.66 13.01
N GLU A 60 -15.99 -7.88 12.54
CA GLU A 60 -15.91 -9.05 13.42
C GLU A 60 -14.70 -8.96 14.36
N ALA A 61 -13.57 -8.41 13.90
CA ALA A 61 -12.41 -8.13 14.75
C ALA A 61 -12.75 -7.13 15.87
N ARG A 62 -13.47 -6.05 15.54
CA ARG A 62 -13.95 -5.05 16.52
C ARG A 62 -14.81 -5.69 17.60
N ASP A 63 -15.80 -6.49 17.21
CA ASP A 63 -16.71 -7.15 18.16
C ASP A 63 -15.99 -8.16 19.07
N LYS A 64 -14.90 -8.76 18.58
CA LYS A 64 -14.06 -9.68 19.35
C LYS A 64 -13.10 -8.97 20.29
N ILE A 65 -12.55 -7.80 19.90
CA ILE A 65 -11.75 -6.94 20.81
C ILE A 65 -12.58 -6.53 22.03
N ILE A 66 -13.86 -6.18 21.82
CA ILE A 66 -14.78 -5.81 22.89
C ILE A 66 -15.09 -7.00 23.82
N LYS A 67 -15.05 -8.24 23.30
CA LYS A 67 -15.48 -9.46 24.03
C LYS A 67 -14.35 -10.31 24.65
N GLN A 68 -13.18 -10.43 24.02
CA GLN A 68 -12.18 -11.46 24.36
C GLN A 68 -10.71 -10.99 24.37
N GLY A 69 -10.43 -9.69 24.22
CA GLY A 69 -9.16 -9.09 24.65
C GLY A 69 -7.88 -9.43 23.86
N LYS A 70 -7.94 -10.25 22.78
CA LYS A 70 -6.82 -10.44 21.84
C LYS A 70 -7.23 -10.27 20.37
N MET A 71 -6.81 -9.18 19.75
CA MET A 71 -7.04 -8.83 18.35
C MET A 71 -6.29 -9.76 17.38
N SER A 72 -5.05 -10.10 17.73
CA SER A 72 -4.13 -10.90 16.93
C SER A 72 -4.67 -12.28 16.55
N GLN A 73 -5.35 -12.97 17.47
CA GLN A 73 -5.94 -14.29 17.22
C GLN A 73 -7.05 -14.27 16.17
N TYR A 74 -7.83 -13.19 16.14
CA TYR A 74 -8.94 -13.04 15.19
C TYR A 74 -8.45 -12.72 13.78
N LEU A 75 -7.49 -11.79 13.68
CA LEU A 75 -6.86 -11.44 12.40
C LEU A 75 -6.15 -12.64 11.77
N LYS A 76 -5.67 -13.60 12.58
CA LYS A 76 -5.11 -14.86 12.10
C LYS A 76 -6.16 -15.78 11.46
N GLN A 77 -7.40 -15.76 11.96
CA GLN A 77 -8.48 -16.64 11.47
C GLN A 77 -9.07 -16.17 10.15
N THR A 78 -9.02 -14.86 9.87
CA THR A 78 -9.61 -14.30 8.64
C THR A 78 -8.79 -14.60 7.39
N ASN A 79 -7.51 -15.01 7.49
CA ASN A 79 -6.59 -15.30 6.37
C ASN A 79 -6.45 -14.18 5.31
N VAL A 80 -7.06 -13.01 5.55
CA VAL A 80 -6.94 -11.82 4.68
C VAL A 80 -5.62 -11.09 4.94
N PHE A 81 -5.05 -11.27 6.14
CA PHE A 81 -3.81 -10.62 6.56
C PHE A 81 -2.61 -11.57 6.38
N PRO A 82 -1.47 -11.08 5.88
CA PRO A 82 -0.25 -11.84 5.76
C PRO A 82 0.26 -12.23 7.16
N PRO A 83 1.00 -13.34 7.26
CA PRO A 83 1.44 -13.89 8.54
C PRO A 83 2.32 -12.92 9.33
N ILE A 84 3.12 -12.08 8.66
CA ILE A 84 3.97 -11.08 9.30
C ILE A 84 3.16 -9.98 10.00
N ALA A 85 2.04 -9.56 9.41
CA ALA A 85 1.17 -8.55 10.02
C ALA A 85 0.56 -9.08 11.32
N THR A 86 0.09 -10.32 11.30
CA THR A 86 -0.49 -10.99 12.47
C THR A 86 0.55 -11.17 13.59
N TYR A 87 1.80 -11.49 13.24
CA TYR A 87 2.91 -11.65 14.20
C TYR A 87 3.31 -10.34 14.87
N LEU A 88 3.42 -9.25 14.11
CA LEU A 88 3.73 -7.93 14.62
C LEU A 88 2.62 -7.41 15.53
N ILE A 89 1.35 -7.62 15.17
CA ILE A 89 0.20 -7.26 15.99
C ILE A 89 0.17 -8.07 17.29
N SER A 90 0.44 -9.38 17.24
CA SER A 90 0.52 -10.22 18.44
C SER A 90 1.63 -9.76 19.40
N THR A 91 2.82 -9.47 18.85
CA THR A 91 3.97 -9.00 19.63
C THR A 91 3.72 -7.60 20.20
N GLY A 92 3.07 -6.71 19.44
CA GLY A 92 2.69 -5.36 19.87
C GLY A 92 1.62 -5.36 20.95
N GLU A 93 0.66 -6.28 20.87
CA GLU A 93 -0.40 -6.47 21.87
C GLU A 93 0.16 -7.01 23.20
N GLU A 94 1.13 -7.94 23.15
CA GLU A 94 1.78 -8.49 24.36
C GLU A 94 2.77 -7.52 25.00
N SER A 95 3.46 -6.71 24.20
CA SER A 95 4.45 -5.72 24.67
C SER A 95 3.82 -4.35 25.02
N GLY A 96 2.53 -4.16 24.76
CA GLY A 96 1.84 -2.87 24.91
C GLY A 96 2.31 -1.80 23.92
N GLN A 97 3.05 -2.19 22.87
CA GLN A 97 3.57 -1.30 21.82
C GLN A 97 2.83 -1.51 20.50
N LEU A 98 1.50 -1.56 20.56
CA LEU A 98 0.67 -1.82 19.38
C LEU A 98 0.85 -0.75 18.30
N ASP A 99 0.97 0.52 18.69
CA ASP A 99 1.12 1.65 17.76
C ASP A 99 2.39 1.53 16.89
N THR A 100 3.52 1.18 17.49
CA THR A 100 4.80 1.04 16.77
C THR A 100 4.79 -0.18 15.86
N MET A 101 4.17 -1.28 16.30
CA MET A 101 4.05 -2.49 15.49
C MET A 101 3.06 -2.32 14.34
N LEU A 102 1.95 -1.61 14.53
CA LEU A 102 1.02 -1.26 13.44
C LEU A 102 1.68 -0.37 12.39
N LEU A 103 2.54 0.57 12.81
CA LEU A 103 3.34 1.36 11.87
C LEU A 103 4.31 0.49 11.06
N ALA A 104 4.96 -0.49 11.71
CA ALA A 104 5.82 -1.45 11.02
C ALA A 104 5.05 -2.32 10.01
N VAL A 105 3.83 -2.73 10.35
CA VAL A 105 2.93 -3.44 9.43
C VAL A 105 2.63 -2.56 8.21
N SER A 106 2.21 -1.31 8.41
CA SER A 106 1.93 -0.37 7.30
C SER A 106 3.11 -0.21 6.36
N LYS A 107 4.32 0.00 6.92
CA LYS A 107 5.55 0.15 6.13
C LYS A 107 5.87 -1.08 5.28
N ASN A 108 5.65 -2.29 5.83
CA ASN A 108 5.85 -3.52 5.07
C ASN A 108 4.84 -3.66 3.93
N TYR A 109 3.57 -3.30 4.16
CA TYR A 109 2.55 -3.30 3.12
C TYR A 109 2.84 -2.26 2.03
N GLU A 110 3.25 -1.04 2.40
CA GLU A 110 3.64 -0.01 1.44
C GLU A 110 4.80 -0.48 0.57
N LYS A 111 5.79 -1.16 1.16
CA LYS A 111 6.91 -1.75 0.42
C LYS A 111 6.44 -2.83 -0.55
N GLU A 112 5.61 -3.77 -0.09
CA GLU A 112 5.09 -4.85 -0.95
C GLU A 112 4.19 -4.32 -2.08
N LEU A 113 3.37 -3.31 -1.79
CA LEU A 113 2.56 -2.62 -2.79
C LEU A 113 3.42 -1.85 -3.80
N GLY A 114 4.50 -1.21 -3.33
CA GLY A 114 5.50 -0.56 -4.18
C GLY A 114 6.16 -1.55 -5.13
N GLU A 115 6.69 -2.66 -4.61
CA GLU A 115 7.31 -3.71 -5.43
C GLU A 115 6.33 -4.31 -6.45
N ARG A 116 5.06 -4.51 -6.07
CA ARG A 116 4.02 -4.97 -7.00
C ARG A 116 3.69 -3.93 -8.08
N ALA A 117 3.62 -2.64 -7.72
CA ALA A 117 3.38 -1.58 -8.68
C ALA A 117 4.56 -1.40 -9.65
N ASP A 118 5.79 -1.51 -9.15
CA ASP A 118 7.01 -1.41 -9.93
C ASP A 118 7.13 -2.58 -10.90
N THR A 119 6.85 -3.81 -10.46
CA THR A 119 6.86 -5.01 -11.32
C THR A 119 5.79 -4.93 -12.41
N LEU A 120 4.58 -4.46 -12.09
CA LEU A 120 3.54 -4.22 -13.09
C LEU A 120 3.98 -3.17 -14.12
N SER A 121 4.59 -2.07 -13.66
CA SER A 121 5.09 -1.01 -14.54
C SER A 121 6.23 -1.52 -15.44
N ALA A 122 7.14 -2.33 -14.90
CA ALA A 122 8.24 -2.93 -15.64
C ALA A 122 7.77 -3.91 -16.74
N LEU A 123 6.57 -4.50 -16.61
CA LEU A 123 5.98 -5.36 -17.64
C LEU A 123 5.34 -4.58 -18.80
N ILE A 124 4.99 -3.30 -18.61
CA ILE A 124 4.39 -2.48 -19.67
C ILE A 124 5.42 -2.20 -20.79
N ASP A 125 6.67 -1.93 -20.42
CA ASP A 125 7.77 -1.64 -21.35
C ASP A 125 7.99 -2.75 -22.41
N PRO A 126 8.17 -4.04 -22.04
CA PRO A 126 8.36 -5.10 -23.02
C PRO A 126 7.11 -5.35 -23.89
N ILE A 127 5.91 -5.13 -23.37
CA ILE A 127 4.66 -5.27 -24.15
C ILE A 127 4.66 -4.26 -25.30
N MET A 128 4.98 -2.99 -25.03
CA MET A 128 5.04 -1.94 -26.05
C MET A 128 6.07 -2.25 -27.14
N MET A 129 7.22 -2.85 -26.78
CA MET A 129 8.26 -3.26 -27.73
C MET A 129 7.76 -4.35 -28.69
N ILE A 130 7.03 -5.34 -28.19
CA ILE A 130 6.46 -6.43 -29.01
C ILE A 130 5.43 -5.86 -29.99
N VAL A 131 4.57 -4.94 -29.54
CA VAL A 131 3.58 -4.31 -30.43
C VAL A 131 4.27 -3.60 -31.60
N MET A 132 5.36 -2.86 -31.33
CA MET A 132 6.12 -2.18 -32.38
C MET A 132 6.72 -3.16 -33.39
N MET A 133 7.27 -4.29 -32.94
CA MET A 133 7.80 -5.32 -33.85
C MET A 133 6.73 -5.87 -34.79
N VAL A 134 5.52 -6.13 -34.27
CA VAL A 134 4.41 -6.66 -35.07
C VAL A 134 3.97 -5.62 -36.11
N VAL A 135 3.81 -4.36 -35.73
CA VAL A 135 3.38 -3.28 -36.63
C VAL A 135 4.40 -3.07 -37.75
N VAL A 136 5.68 -2.92 -37.40
CA VAL A 136 6.74 -2.70 -38.39
C VAL A 136 6.90 -3.93 -39.28
N GLY A 137 6.89 -5.14 -38.70
CA GLY A 137 6.98 -6.39 -39.46
C GLY A 137 5.82 -6.57 -40.44
N PHE A 138 4.61 -6.21 -40.03
CA PHE A 138 3.43 -6.24 -40.89
C PHE A 138 3.57 -5.29 -42.09
N ILE A 139 4.01 -4.05 -41.87
CA ILE A 139 4.23 -3.07 -42.94
C ILE A 139 5.30 -3.57 -43.92
N VAL A 140 6.41 -4.12 -43.42
CA VAL A 140 7.48 -4.66 -44.27
C VAL A 140 6.97 -5.81 -45.13
N MET A 141 6.23 -6.78 -44.56
CA MET A 141 5.64 -7.88 -45.32
C MET A 141 4.64 -7.39 -46.38
N ALA A 142 3.81 -6.40 -46.03
CA ALA A 142 2.83 -5.82 -46.94
C ALA A 142 3.46 -5.17 -48.17
N ILE A 143 4.67 -4.62 -48.03
CA ILE A 143 5.42 -4.00 -49.14
C ILE A 143 6.29 -5.02 -49.88
N ALA A 144 6.89 -5.99 -49.17
CA ALA A 144 7.79 -6.97 -49.76
C ALA A 144 7.07 -7.95 -50.71
N MET A 145 5.88 -8.44 -50.34
CA MET A 145 5.09 -9.36 -51.18
C MET A 145 4.78 -8.80 -52.59
N PRO A 146 4.18 -7.61 -52.76
CA PRO A 146 3.87 -7.09 -54.09
C PRO A 146 5.13 -6.80 -54.91
N MET A 147 6.23 -6.39 -54.27
CA MET A 147 7.50 -6.14 -54.94
C MET A 147 8.06 -7.43 -55.59
N MET A 148 7.95 -8.56 -54.90
CA MET A 148 8.34 -9.86 -55.46
C MET A 148 7.47 -10.27 -56.65
N ASN A 149 6.15 -10.05 -56.57
CA ASN A 149 5.22 -10.37 -57.66
C ASN A 149 5.49 -9.56 -58.93
N MET A 150 5.84 -8.27 -58.78
CA MET A 150 6.23 -7.44 -59.92
C MET A 150 7.56 -7.91 -60.53
N GLY A 151 8.57 -8.24 -59.71
CA GLY A 151 9.86 -8.74 -60.21
C GLY A 151 9.75 -10.03 -61.04
N GLN A 152 8.85 -10.94 -60.67
CA GLN A 152 8.60 -12.17 -61.43
C GLN A 152 7.88 -11.90 -62.76
N ALA A 153 7.02 -10.88 -62.84
CA ALA A 153 6.32 -10.50 -64.06
C ALA A 153 7.24 -9.85 -65.12
N PHE A 154 8.36 -9.24 -64.72
CA PHE A 154 9.34 -8.62 -65.63
C PHE A 154 10.54 -9.52 -65.96
N GLY A 155 10.68 -10.67 -65.30
CA GLY A 155 11.82 -11.60 -65.44
C GLY A 155 11.56 -12.85 -66.29
N ALA A 156 10.44 -12.89 -67.03
CA ALA A 156 10.09 -13.95 -67.98
C ALA A 156 10.05 -13.43 -69.42
#